data_AF-A0A7Y7Y7L8-F1
#
_entry.id   AF-A0A7Y7Y7L8-F1
#
_cell.length_a   1.000
_cell.length_b   1.000
_cell.length_c   1.000
_cell.angle_alpha   90.00
_cell.angle_beta   90.00
_cell.angle_gamma   90.00
#
_symmetry.space_group_name_H-M   'P 1'
#
loop_
_entity.id
_entity.type
_entity.pdbx_description
1 polymer ?
#
loop_
_entity_poly.entity_id
_entity_poly.type
_entity_poly.pdbx_seq_one_letter_code
_entity_poly.pdbx_strand_id
1 'polypeptide(L)' 'PILNRDGHAVAALSVATISDRLGPSRLPMVVELLKREAAAIGPRINPFDPTLRRPSQTFGG' A
#
# COMPACT_ATOMS: atom_id res chain seq x y z
N PRO A 1 1.97 2.78 7.33
CA PRO A 1 0.79 3.07 6.47
C PRO A 1 1.21 2.98 5.00
N ILE A 2 0.27 2.74 4.10
CA ILE A 2 0.53 2.91 2.67
C ILE A 2 0.21 4.36 2.31
N LEU A 3 1.18 5.05 1.72
CA LEU A 3 1.09 6.47 1.38
C LEU A 3 0.98 6.64 -0.14
N ASN A 4 0.19 7.61 -0.58
CA ASN A 4 0.21 8.05 -1.98
C ASN A 4 1.43 8.94 -2.27
N ARG A 5 1.57 9.44 -3.50
CA ARG A 5 2.68 10.30 -3.92
C ARG A 5 2.75 11.64 -3.17
N ASP A 6 1.62 12.13 -2.66
CA ASP A 6 1.53 13.37 -1.87
C ASP A 6 1.82 13.14 -0.38
N GLY A 7 2.14 11.89 0.02
CA GLY A 7 2.38 11.53 1.41
C GLY A 7 1.12 11.30 2.25
N HIS A 8 -0.08 11.34 1.64
CA HIS A 8 -1.33 11.05 2.33
C HIS A 8 -1.53 9.55 2.52
N ALA A 9 -1.95 9.14 3.71
CA ALA A 9 -2.29 7.75 3.98
C ALA A 9 -3.58 7.37 3.23
N VAL A 10 -3.50 6.32 2.41
CA VAL A 10 -4.62 5.85 1.56
C VAL A 10 -5.04 4.41 1.85
N ALA A 11 -4.19 3.62 2.51
CA ALA A 11 -4.48 2.25 2.90
C ALA A 11 -3.57 1.76 4.03
N ALA A 12 -3.84 0.56 4.55
CA ALA A 12 -3.01 -0.15 5.50
C ALA A 12 -2.73 -1.58 5.01
N LEU A 13 -1.54 -2.10 5.35
CA LEU A 13 -1.14 -3.48 5.09
C LEU A 13 -1.02 -4.22 6.43
N SER A 14 -1.59 -5.42 6.52
CA SER A 14 -1.53 -6.26 7.70
C SER A 14 -1.28 -7.72 7.33
N VAL A 15 -0.76 -8.49 8.28
CA VAL A 15 -0.68 -9.95 8.19
C VAL A 15 -1.20 -10.53 9.51
N ALA A 16 -1.99 -11.59 9.42
CA ALA A 16 -2.53 -12.30 10.59
C ALA A 16 -1.98 -13.72 10.63
N THR A 17 -1.51 -14.14 11.80
CA THR A 17 -1.13 -15.52 12.09
C THR A 17 -1.27 -15.79 13.58
N ILE A 18 -1.08 -17.03 14.00
CA ILE A 18 -1.09 -17.40 15.41
C ILE A 18 0.11 -16.80 16.13
N SER A 19 -0.07 -16.40 17.39
CA SER A 19 0.96 -15.72 18.18
C SER A 19 2.28 -16.48 18.26
N ASP A 20 2.22 -17.81 18.27
CA ASP A 20 3.40 -18.69 18.30
C ASP A 20 4.30 -18.55 17.05
N ARG A 21 3.71 -18.20 15.90
CA ARG A 21 4.44 -17.98 14.62
C ARG A 21 4.99 -16.56 14.47
N LEU A 22 4.54 -15.63 15.32
CA LEU A 22 4.94 -14.22 15.38
C LEU A 22 5.59 -13.90 16.73
N GLY A 23 6.39 -14.84 17.24
CA GLY A 23 7.10 -14.68 18.51
C GLY A 23 8.09 -13.50 18.50
N PRO A 24 8.65 -13.15 19.68
CA PRO A 24 9.47 -11.94 19.87
C PRO A 24 10.71 -11.83 18.97
N SER A 25 11.28 -12.98 18.55
CA SER A 25 12.43 -13.02 17.64
C SER A 25 12.05 -12.76 16.18
N ARG A 26 10.81 -13.03 15.79
CA ARG A 26 10.35 -12.97 14.39
C ARG A 26 9.53 -11.72 14.09
N LEU A 27 8.83 -11.19 15.09
CA LEU A 27 8.02 -9.98 14.96
C LEU A 27 8.81 -8.78 14.40
N PRO A 28 10.06 -8.48 14.84
CA PRO A 28 10.81 -7.35 14.28
C PRO A 28 11.07 -7.49 12.77
N MET A 29 11.43 -8.70 12.32
CA MET A 29 11.63 -8.99 10.90
C MET A 29 10.33 -8.78 10.10
N VAL A 30 9.20 -9.30 10.60
CA VAL A 30 7.91 -9.17 9.91
C VAL A 30 7.47 -7.71 9.82
N VAL A 31 7.68 -6.92 10.88
CA VAL A 31 7.41 -5.47 10.86
C VAL A 31 8.24 -4.78 9.79
N GLU A 32 9.53 -5.08 9.66
CA GLU A 32 10.38 -4.49 8.62
C GLU A 32 9.96 -4.90 7.21
N LEU A 33 9.54 -6.16 7.01
CA LEU A 33 8.99 -6.62 5.74
C LEU A 33 7.70 -5.86 5.38
N LEU A 34 6.77 -5.72 6.33
CA LEU A 34 5.52 -5.00 6.11
C LEU A 34 5.75 -3.52 5.79
N LYS A 35 6.73 -2.86 6.44
CA LYS A 35 7.11 -1.48 6.12
C LYS A 35 7.66 -1.35 4.70
N ARG A 36 8.57 -2.24 4.31
CA ARG A 36 9.15 -2.27 2.96
C ARG A 36 8.07 -2.49 1.90
N GLU A 37 7.17 -3.42 2.15
CA GLU A 37 6.07 -3.72 1.22
C GLU A 37 5.09 -2.54 1.13
N ALA A 38 4.69 -1.94 2.26
CA ALA A 38 3.83 -0.76 2.25
C ALA A 38 4.45 0.41 1.48
N ALA A 39 5.77 0.59 1.56
CA ALA A 39 6.51 1.59 0.80
C ALA A 39 6.59 1.26 -0.72
N ALA A 40 6.70 -0.02 -1.08
CA ALA A 40 6.70 -0.45 -2.48
C ALA A 40 5.31 -0.35 -3.14
N ILE A 41 4.25 -0.55 -2.36
CA ILE A 41 2.86 -0.46 -2.82
C ILE A 41 2.46 1.01 -3.08
N GLY A 42 2.83 1.94 -2.19
CA GLY A 42 2.39 3.34 -2.25
C GLY A 42 2.51 4.03 -3.62
N PRO A 43 3.69 3.98 -4.28
CA PRO A 43 3.88 4.56 -5.62
C PRO A 43 3.04 3.91 -6.73
N ARG A 44 2.59 2.67 -6.53
CA ARG A 44 1.82 1.84 -7.48
C ARG A 44 0.31 1.98 -7.29
N ILE A 45 -0.13 2.33 -6.08
CA ILE A 45 -1.49 2.76 -5.85
C ILE A 45 -1.61 4.16 -6.47
N ASN A 46 -2.09 4.21 -7.71
CA ASN A 46 -2.59 5.44 -8.31
C ASN A 46 -4.09 5.53 -7.96
N PRO A 47 -4.50 6.25 -6.91
CA PRO A 47 -5.90 6.29 -6.52
C PRO A 47 -6.70 7.24 -7.43
N PHE A 48 -6.02 8.10 -8.19
CA PHE A 48 -6.60 9.07 -9.10
C PHE A 48 -5.63 9.30 -10.25
N ASP A 49 -5.59 8.38 -11.22
CA ASP A 49 -5.07 8.76 -12.52
C ASP A 49 -5.98 9.87 -13.07
N PRO A 50 -5.50 11.10 -13.31
CA PRO A 50 -6.34 12.15 -13.87
C PRO A 50 -6.97 11.75 -15.21
N THR A 51 -6.31 10.85 -15.95
CA THR A 51 -6.81 10.30 -17.22
C THR A 51 -7.92 9.25 -17.00
N LEU A 52 -7.94 8.56 -15.85
CA LEU A 52 -9.01 7.63 -15.47
C LEU A 52 -10.13 8.29 -14.66
N ARG A 53 -9.94 9.54 -14.21
CA ARG A 53 -10.96 10.30 -13.47
C ARG A 53 -12.10 10.82 -14.36
N ARG A 54 -11.88 10.86 -15.68
CA ARG A 54 -12.90 11.20 -16.70
C ARG A 54 -12.76 10.28 -17.93
N PRO A 55 -13.13 9.00 -17.84
CA PRO A 55 -13.03 8.07 -18.95
C PRO A 55 -13.88 8.50 -20.17
N SER A 56 -14.87 9.37 -19.98
CA SER A 56 -15.68 9.92 -21.08
C SER A 56 -15.00 11.03 -21.89
N GLN A 57 -13.84 11.56 -21.46
CA GLN A 57 -13.10 12.58 -22.22
C GLN A 57 -12.01 12.01 -23.12
N THR A 58 -11.71 10.70 -23.01
CA THR A 58 -10.65 10.04 -23.77
C THR A 58 -11.15 9.23 -24.98
N PHE A 59 -12.47 9.10 -25.17
CA PHE A 59 -13.10 8.41 -26.32
C PHE A 59 -13.85 9.34 -27.29
N GLY A 60 -13.69 10.66 -27.16
CA GLY A 60 -14.28 11.65 -28.07
C GLY A 60 -13.23 12.28 -28.96
N GLY A 61 -12.75 11.52 -29.95
CA GLY A 61 -11.94 12.00 -31.06
C GLY A 61 -12.54 11.51 -32.38
#